data_AF-A0ABD7EK56-F1
#
_entry.id   AF-A0ABD7EK56-F1
#
_cell.length_a   1.000
_cell.length_b   1.000
_cell.length_c   1.000
_cell.angle_alpha   90.00
_cell.angle_beta   90.00
_cell.angle_gamma   90.00
#
_symmetry.space_group_name_H-M   'P 1'
#
loop_
_entity.id
_entity.type
_entity.pdbx_description
1 polymer ?
#
loop_
_entity_poly.entity_id
_entity_poly.type
_entity_poly.pdbx_seq_one_letter_code
_entity_poly.pdbx_strand_id
1 'polypeptide(L)'
;MQQTPTLQAVPTASAATRASRLDEHVALFQSEHSKLMELDQEILTLREQRKNLMAQIPSAKARREELRQGRINQLMGGVVSLEAAQEYRELTELLDDAKAAASLSECQEKRLALPLYQTQLAVNSAQSMVAGCYESYLDHKLAPAILPNLKQQLAELAALTRAKGCIIGMEGARRWALNELGSALKEAMNGEQVVLEGDSPAARQALLTSTRPQCADVLALCDSPGKRQCLQRELEE
;
A
#
# COMPACT_ATOMS: atom_id res chain seq x y z
N MET A 1 -19.40 -33.54 -28.10
CA MET A 1 -19.94 -32.20 -28.41
C MET A 1 -19.46 -31.27 -27.30
N GLN A 2 -18.50 -30.40 -27.61
CA GLN A 2 -17.83 -29.51 -26.67
C GLN A 2 -18.77 -28.36 -26.25
N GLN A 3 -18.89 -28.10 -24.95
CA GLN A 3 -19.55 -26.90 -24.43
C GLN A 3 -18.52 -25.78 -24.36
N THR A 4 -18.73 -24.73 -25.15
CA THR A 4 -17.96 -23.48 -25.11
C THR A 4 -18.51 -22.62 -23.96
N PRO A 5 -17.68 -22.09 -23.04
CA PRO A 5 -18.17 -21.19 -22.01
C PRO A 5 -18.38 -19.80 -22.64
N THR A 6 -19.62 -19.34 -22.65
CA THR A 6 -19.98 -17.99 -23.05
C THR A 6 -19.41 -17.02 -22.02
N LEU A 7 -18.31 -16.35 -22.36
CA LEU A 7 -17.82 -15.18 -21.64
C LEU A 7 -18.92 -14.11 -21.71
N GLN A 8 -19.67 -13.95 -20.62
CA GLN A 8 -20.55 -12.80 -20.44
C GLN A 8 -19.67 -11.55 -20.40
N ALA A 9 -19.68 -10.78 -21.49
CA ALA A 9 -19.14 -9.44 -21.51
C ALA A 9 -19.95 -8.57 -20.53
N VAL A 10 -19.32 -8.18 -19.42
CA VAL A 10 -19.87 -7.17 -18.51
C VAL A 10 -20.10 -5.88 -19.31
N PRO A 11 -21.22 -5.16 -19.15
CA PRO A 11 -21.45 -3.92 -19.87
C PRO A 11 -20.38 -2.91 -19.45
N THR A 12 -19.47 -2.57 -20.36
CA THR A 12 -18.51 -1.50 -20.12
C THR A 12 -19.30 -0.18 -20.09
N ALA A 13 -19.37 0.42 -18.91
CA ALA A 13 -20.03 1.72 -18.74
C ALA A 13 -19.44 2.76 -19.71
N SER A 14 -20.28 3.67 -20.20
CA SER A 14 -19.83 4.73 -21.11
C SER A 14 -18.78 5.63 -20.44
N ALA A 15 -17.92 6.29 -21.22
CA ALA A 15 -16.88 7.17 -20.70
C ALA A 15 -17.45 8.31 -19.82
N ALA A 16 -18.64 8.82 -20.17
CA ALA A 16 -19.36 9.81 -19.36
C ALA A 16 -19.81 9.25 -17.99
N THR A 17 -20.27 7.99 -17.94
CA THR A 17 -20.61 7.33 -16.68
C THR A 17 -19.36 7.09 -15.83
N ARG A 18 -18.23 6.67 -16.41
CA ARG A 18 -16.97 6.48 -15.67
C ARG A 18 -16.46 7.78 -15.06
N ALA A 19 -16.51 8.88 -15.82
CA ALA A 19 -16.14 10.21 -15.32
C ALA A 19 -17.08 10.73 -14.21
N SER A 20 -18.31 10.19 -14.08
CA SER A 20 -19.21 10.52 -12.96
C SER A 20 -18.94 9.69 -11.69
N ARG A 21 -18.29 8.53 -11.83
CA ARG A 21 -17.99 7.59 -10.73
C ARG A 21 -16.61 7.77 -10.13
N LEU A 22 -15.84 8.77 -10.57
CA LEU A 22 -14.49 9.02 -10.08
C LEU A 22 -14.48 9.16 -8.55
N ASP A 23 -15.40 9.94 -8.00
CA ASP A 23 -15.48 10.18 -6.54
C ASP A 23 -15.84 8.90 -5.78
N GLU A 24 -16.69 8.03 -6.34
CA GLU A 24 -17.04 6.73 -5.75
C GLU A 24 -15.80 5.81 -5.69
N HIS A 25 -15.02 5.75 -6.77
CA HIS A 25 -13.81 4.93 -6.82
C HIS A 25 -12.69 5.49 -5.92
N VAL A 26 -12.59 6.82 -5.77
CA VAL A 26 -11.69 7.46 -4.82
C VAL A 26 -12.08 7.10 -3.38
N ALA A 27 -13.37 7.17 -3.03
CA ALA A 27 -13.84 6.77 -1.71
C ALA A 27 -13.60 5.29 -1.42
N LEU A 28 -13.81 4.41 -2.42
CA LEU A 28 -13.51 2.99 -2.31
C LEU A 28 -12.01 2.76 -2.06
N PHE A 29 -11.13 3.43 -2.82
CA PHE A 29 -9.69 3.37 -2.60
C PHE A 29 -9.32 3.79 -1.17
N GLN A 30 -9.86 4.90 -0.68
CA GLN A 30 -9.58 5.41 0.67
C GLN A 30 -10.02 4.41 1.75
N SER A 31 -11.19 3.80 1.59
CA SER A 31 -11.70 2.76 2.49
C SER A 31 -10.78 1.54 2.50
N GLU A 32 -10.44 0.97 1.34
CA GLU A 32 -9.57 -0.21 1.27
C GLU A 32 -8.15 0.09 1.77
N HIS A 33 -7.63 1.29 1.47
CA HIS A 33 -6.32 1.71 1.94
C HIS A 33 -6.30 1.85 3.48
N SER A 34 -7.36 2.39 4.07
CA SER A 34 -7.48 2.47 5.53
C SER A 34 -7.48 1.09 6.18
N LYS A 35 -8.25 0.13 5.64
CA LYS A 35 -8.24 -1.27 6.10
C LYS A 35 -6.85 -1.91 5.99
N LEU A 36 -6.12 -1.62 4.91
CA LEU A 36 -4.76 -2.13 4.72
C LEU A 36 -3.83 -1.59 5.80
N MET A 37 -3.91 -0.28 6.09
CA MET A 37 -3.08 0.36 7.12
C MET A 37 -3.43 -0.12 8.52
N GLU A 38 -4.71 -0.38 8.81
CA GLU A 38 -5.15 -0.97 10.10
C GLU A 38 -4.53 -2.36 10.31
N LEU A 39 -4.59 -3.24 9.30
CA LEU A 39 -3.99 -4.57 9.36
C LEU A 39 -2.46 -4.51 9.47
N ASP A 40 -1.81 -3.61 8.72
CA ASP A 40 -0.36 -3.40 8.80
C ASP A 40 0.05 -2.94 10.21
N GLN A 41 -0.72 -2.01 10.79
CA GLN A 41 -0.48 -1.53 12.14
C GLN A 41 -0.72 -2.60 13.21
N GLU A 42 -1.71 -3.46 13.05
CA GLU A 42 -1.96 -4.59 13.95
C GLU A 42 -0.75 -5.55 13.97
N ILE A 43 -0.22 -5.89 12.79
CA ILE A 43 0.98 -6.73 12.67
C ILE A 43 2.20 -6.06 13.30
N LEU A 44 2.43 -4.77 13.04
CA LEU A 44 3.54 -4.03 13.66
C LEU A 44 3.42 -4.02 15.18
N THR A 45 2.21 -3.89 15.70
CA THR A 45 1.94 -3.91 17.15
C THR A 45 2.27 -5.28 17.74
N LEU A 46 1.85 -6.37 17.09
CA LEU A 46 2.19 -7.73 17.52
C LEU A 46 3.71 -7.96 17.52
N ARG A 47 4.41 -7.50 16.48
CA ARG A 47 5.87 -7.60 16.36
C ARG A 47 6.59 -6.84 17.47
N GLU A 48 6.14 -5.62 17.77
CA GLU A 48 6.74 -4.79 18.81
C GLU A 48 6.48 -5.37 20.22
N GLN A 49 5.26 -5.86 20.49
CA GLN A 49 4.95 -6.57 21.74
C GLN A 49 5.82 -7.81 21.92
N ARG A 50 5.97 -8.63 20.88
CA ARG A 50 6.83 -9.83 20.90
C ARG A 50 8.29 -9.47 21.11
N LYS A 51 8.80 -8.45 20.45
CA LYS A 51 10.17 -7.95 20.63
C LYS A 51 10.42 -7.50 22.06
N ASN A 52 9.50 -6.73 22.66
CA ASN A 52 9.61 -6.26 24.03
C ASN A 52 9.58 -7.41 25.04
N LEU A 53 8.71 -8.40 24.82
CA LEU A 53 8.65 -9.62 25.62
C LEU A 53 9.95 -10.43 25.52
N MET A 54 10.47 -10.63 24.31
CA MET A 54 11.73 -11.36 24.09
C MET A 54 12.94 -10.65 24.68
N ALA A 55 12.95 -9.32 24.75
CA ALA A 55 14.03 -8.55 25.36
C ALA A 55 14.15 -8.78 26.89
N GLN A 56 13.06 -9.14 27.57
CA GLN A 56 13.06 -9.39 29.02
C GLN A 56 13.54 -10.80 29.38
N ILE A 57 13.37 -11.78 28.49
CA ILE A 57 13.70 -13.20 28.72
C ILE A 57 15.16 -13.44 29.15
N PRO A 58 16.20 -12.85 28.54
CA PRO A 58 17.59 -13.09 28.93
C PRO A 58 17.86 -12.73 30.39
N SER A 59 17.35 -11.60 30.86
CA SER A 59 17.52 -11.15 32.24
C SER A 59 16.84 -12.09 33.24
N ALA A 60 15.60 -12.49 32.97
CA ALA A 60 14.86 -13.44 33.78
C ALA A 60 15.52 -14.84 33.79
N LYS A 61 16.07 -15.29 32.67
CA LYS A 61 16.85 -16.55 32.59
C LYS A 61 18.13 -16.48 33.41
N ALA A 62 18.87 -15.37 33.35
CA ALA A 62 20.09 -15.18 34.13
C ALA A 62 19.77 -15.21 35.64
N ARG A 63 18.74 -14.46 36.06
CA ARG A 63 18.28 -14.45 37.45
C ARG A 63 17.84 -15.84 37.93
N ARG A 64 17.13 -16.59 37.09
CA ARG A 64 16.72 -17.95 37.40
C ARG A 64 17.93 -18.89 37.58
N GLU A 65 18.97 -18.77 36.75
CA GLU A 65 20.18 -19.59 36.90
C GLU A 65 20.99 -19.21 38.14
N GLU A 66 21.06 -17.92 38.49
CA GLU A 66 21.65 -17.47 39.77
C GLU A 66 20.95 -18.12 40.96
N LEU A 67 19.61 -18.11 40.97
CA LEU A 67 18.81 -18.77 42.01
C LEU A 67 19.02 -20.29 42.02
N ARG A 68 19.19 -20.92 40.85
CA ARG A 68 19.52 -22.35 40.73
C ARG A 68 20.86 -22.68 41.38
N GLN A 69 21.90 -21.90 41.06
CA GLN A 69 23.24 -22.05 41.63
C GLN A 69 23.25 -21.74 43.13
N GLY A 70 22.54 -20.70 43.57
CA GLY A 70 22.36 -20.37 44.97
C GLY A 70 21.73 -21.53 45.76
N ARG A 71 20.73 -22.20 45.19
CA ARG A 71 20.12 -23.40 45.78
C ARG A 71 21.10 -24.57 45.87
N ILE A 72 21.90 -24.81 44.83
CA ILE A 72 22.95 -25.86 44.85
C ILE A 72 23.94 -25.59 45.98
N ASN A 73 24.37 -24.34 46.13
CA ASN A 73 25.30 -23.93 47.20
C ASN A 73 24.66 -24.08 48.59
N GLN A 74 23.37 -23.77 48.76
CA GLN A 74 22.64 -23.99 50.02
C GLN A 74 22.54 -25.48 50.38
N LEU A 75 22.28 -26.36 49.41
CA LEU A 75 22.22 -27.81 49.63
C LEU A 75 23.58 -28.42 50.06
N MET A 76 24.70 -27.77 49.73
CA MET A 76 26.06 -28.20 50.06
C MET A 76 26.53 -27.78 51.46
N GLY A 77 25.77 -26.97 52.22
CA GLY A 77 26.19 -26.57 53.57
C GLY A 77 25.42 -25.43 54.27
N GLY A 78 24.20 -25.07 53.85
CA GLY A 78 23.47 -23.92 54.39
C GLY A 78 21.95 -24.09 54.54
N VAL A 79 21.32 -23.09 55.17
CA VAL A 79 19.86 -23.00 55.40
C VAL A 79 19.12 -22.65 54.10
N VAL A 80 18.00 -23.32 53.82
CA VAL A 80 17.17 -23.11 52.63
C VAL A 80 16.39 -21.81 52.74
N SER A 81 16.54 -20.90 51.76
CA SER A 81 15.69 -19.69 51.66
C SER A 81 14.38 -20.00 50.93
N LEU A 82 13.25 -19.80 51.62
CA LEU A 82 11.91 -19.96 51.04
C LEU A 82 11.61 -18.89 49.98
N GLU A 83 12.05 -17.65 50.19
CA GLU A 83 11.86 -16.53 49.26
C GLU A 83 12.55 -16.78 47.92
N ALA A 84 13.81 -17.25 47.95
CA ALA A 84 14.55 -17.61 46.74
C ALA A 84 13.92 -18.79 45.97
N ALA A 85 13.33 -19.74 46.69
CA ALA A 85 12.62 -20.87 46.09
C ALA A 85 11.26 -20.48 45.50
N GLN A 86 10.64 -19.43 46.01
CA GLN A 86 9.41 -18.85 45.47
C GLN A 86 9.72 -18.02 44.22
N GLU A 87 10.71 -17.12 44.29
CA GLU A 87 11.17 -16.32 43.14
C GLU A 87 11.59 -17.22 41.96
N TYR A 88 12.28 -18.33 42.23
CA TYR A 88 12.65 -19.29 41.18
C TYR A 88 11.43 -19.91 40.47
N ARG A 89 10.37 -20.23 41.21
CA ARG A 89 9.12 -20.78 40.66
C ARG A 89 8.40 -19.74 39.82
N GLU A 90 8.20 -18.54 40.37
CA GLU A 90 7.54 -17.43 39.69
C GLU A 90 8.27 -17.06 38.38
N LEU A 91 9.61 -17.00 38.41
CA LEU A 91 10.41 -16.75 37.19
C LEU A 91 10.31 -17.90 36.17
N THR A 92 10.09 -19.13 36.61
CA THR A 92 9.89 -20.26 35.70
C THR A 92 8.55 -20.14 34.98
N GLU A 93 7.48 -19.86 35.73
CA GLU A 93 6.13 -19.64 35.20
C GLU A 93 6.11 -18.45 34.23
N LEU A 94 6.66 -17.30 34.64
CA LEU A 94 6.76 -16.11 33.79
C LEU A 94 7.54 -16.37 32.48
N LEU A 95 8.60 -17.16 32.53
CA LEU A 95 9.39 -17.50 31.34
C LEU A 95 8.63 -18.45 30.39
N ASP A 96 7.80 -19.34 30.92
CA ASP A 96 7.00 -20.24 30.09
C ASP A 96 5.78 -19.52 29.51
N ASP A 97 5.12 -18.66 30.29
CA ASP A 97 4.07 -17.75 29.81
C ASP A 97 4.59 -16.80 28.73
N ALA A 98 5.79 -16.23 28.91
CA ALA A 98 6.40 -15.38 27.90
C ALA A 98 6.69 -16.12 26.59
N LYS A 99 7.13 -17.38 26.64
CA LYS A 99 7.30 -18.18 25.41
C LYS A 99 5.96 -18.50 24.76
N ALA A 100 4.94 -18.85 25.56
CA ALA A 100 3.60 -19.13 25.07
C ALA A 100 3.01 -17.88 24.38
N ALA A 101 3.08 -16.72 25.03
CA ALA A 101 2.63 -15.45 24.46
C ALA A 101 3.39 -15.07 23.18
N ALA A 102 4.70 -15.34 23.10
CA ALA A 102 5.47 -15.13 21.88
C ALA A 102 4.99 -16.01 20.72
N SER A 103 4.79 -17.31 20.97
CA SER A 103 4.27 -18.24 19.97
C SER A 103 2.85 -17.88 19.52
N LEU A 104 2.00 -17.44 20.46
CA LEU A 104 0.65 -16.98 20.16
C LEU A 104 0.69 -15.73 19.26
N SER A 105 1.57 -14.77 19.55
CA SER A 105 1.78 -13.58 18.72
C SER A 105 2.23 -13.94 17.30
N GLU A 106 3.13 -14.90 17.12
CA GLU A 106 3.54 -15.38 15.80
C GLU A 106 2.39 -16.06 15.04
N CYS A 107 1.58 -16.87 15.72
CA CYS A 107 0.37 -17.47 15.13
C CYS A 107 -0.66 -16.40 14.73
N GLN A 108 -0.86 -15.37 15.55
CA GLN A 108 -1.75 -14.24 15.25
C GLN A 108 -1.26 -13.47 14.02
N GLU A 109 0.03 -13.17 13.93
CA GLU A 109 0.62 -12.54 12.75
C GLU A 109 0.41 -13.38 11.48
N LYS A 110 0.61 -14.71 11.55
CA LYS A 110 0.31 -15.61 10.42
C LYS A 110 -1.16 -15.60 10.03
N ARG A 111 -2.09 -15.51 10.99
CA ARG A 111 -3.54 -15.41 10.73
C ARG A 111 -3.90 -14.15 9.97
N LEU A 112 -3.18 -13.05 10.20
CA LEU A 112 -3.39 -11.77 9.52
C LEU A 112 -2.82 -11.74 8.09
N ALA A 113 -1.99 -12.69 7.70
CA ALA A 113 -1.34 -12.69 6.39
C ALA A 113 -2.32 -12.80 5.21
N LEU A 114 -3.35 -13.66 5.32
CA LEU A 114 -4.38 -13.80 4.28
C LEU A 114 -5.27 -12.54 4.16
N PRO A 115 -5.84 -12.00 5.26
CA PRO A 115 -6.53 -10.70 5.24
C PRO A 115 -5.67 -9.59 4.64
N LEU A 116 -4.41 -9.45 5.08
CA LEU A 116 -3.50 -8.42 4.56
C LEU A 116 -3.30 -8.55 3.05
N TYR A 117 -3.09 -9.79 2.56
CA TYR A 117 -2.94 -10.06 1.13
C TYR A 117 -4.21 -9.74 0.32
N GLN A 118 -5.39 -10.10 0.83
CA GLN A 118 -6.66 -9.81 0.17
C GLN A 118 -6.92 -8.30 0.09
N THR A 119 -6.71 -7.57 1.18
CA THR A 119 -6.86 -6.12 1.20
C THR A 119 -5.82 -5.44 0.32
N GLN A 120 -4.59 -5.95 0.24
CA GLN A 120 -3.58 -5.44 -0.72
C GLN A 120 -4.07 -5.54 -2.17
N LEU A 121 -4.64 -6.67 -2.56
CA LEU A 121 -5.20 -6.84 -3.89
C LEU A 121 -6.38 -5.89 -4.14
N ALA A 122 -7.25 -5.72 -3.15
CA ALA A 122 -8.38 -4.80 -3.22
C ALA A 122 -7.92 -3.34 -3.40
N VAL A 123 -6.91 -2.89 -2.63
CA VAL A 123 -6.29 -1.57 -2.77
C VAL A 123 -5.67 -1.38 -4.15
N ASN A 124 -4.90 -2.34 -4.65
CA ASN A 124 -4.29 -2.26 -5.97
C ASN A 124 -5.36 -2.18 -7.08
N SER A 125 -6.42 -2.97 -6.96
CA SER A 125 -7.55 -2.93 -7.88
C SER A 125 -8.29 -1.59 -7.83
N ALA A 126 -8.55 -1.06 -6.63
CA ALA A 126 -9.17 0.24 -6.41
C ALA A 126 -8.34 1.37 -7.02
N GLN A 127 -7.02 1.36 -6.80
CA GLN A 127 -6.11 2.37 -7.35
C GLN A 127 -6.08 2.32 -8.90
N SER A 128 -6.12 1.12 -9.49
CA SER A 128 -6.23 0.95 -10.93
C SER A 128 -7.56 1.49 -11.49
N MET A 129 -8.67 1.28 -10.78
CA MET A 129 -9.97 1.86 -11.16
C MET A 129 -9.96 3.38 -11.09
N VAL A 130 -9.36 3.97 -10.05
CA VAL A 130 -9.17 5.42 -9.94
C VAL A 130 -8.35 5.93 -11.11
N ALA A 131 -7.26 5.26 -11.49
CA ALA A 131 -6.41 5.68 -12.60
C ALA A 131 -7.20 5.75 -13.91
N GLY A 132 -7.94 4.68 -14.25
CA GLY A 132 -8.74 4.65 -15.49
C GLY A 132 -9.92 5.63 -15.47
N CYS A 133 -10.57 5.83 -14.33
CA CYS A 133 -11.65 6.82 -14.22
C CYS A 133 -11.13 8.25 -14.28
N TYR A 134 -9.96 8.50 -13.70
CA TYR A 134 -9.31 9.80 -13.72
C TYR A 134 -8.80 10.15 -15.13
N GLU A 135 -8.17 9.21 -15.84
CA GLU A 135 -7.84 9.38 -17.26
C GLU A 135 -9.09 9.74 -18.08
N SER A 136 -10.17 8.97 -17.92
CA SER A 136 -11.45 9.27 -18.60
C SER A 136 -12.02 10.63 -18.21
N TYR A 137 -11.84 11.07 -16.95
CA TYR A 137 -12.26 12.38 -16.46
C TYR A 137 -11.45 13.50 -17.12
N LEU A 138 -10.12 13.34 -17.21
CA LEU A 138 -9.23 14.27 -17.90
C LEU A 138 -9.67 14.43 -19.37
N ASP A 139 -9.88 13.31 -20.07
CA ASP A 139 -10.17 13.32 -21.52
C ASP A 139 -11.57 13.82 -21.88
N HIS A 140 -12.59 13.51 -21.06
CA HIS A 140 -13.99 13.74 -21.42
C HIS A 140 -14.63 14.92 -20.68
N LYS A 141 -14.01 15.43 -19.61
CA LYS A 141 -14.50 16.60 -18.87
C LYS A 141 -13.53 17.76 -18.92
N LEU A 142 -12.28 17.57 -18.51
CA LEU A 142 -11.30 18.67 -18.42
C LEU A 142 -10.78 19.12 -19.78
N ALA A 143 -10.31 18.20 -20.62
CA ALA A 143 -9.78 18.55 -21.94
C ALA A 143 -10.82 19.30 -22.79
N PRO A 144 -12.11 18.89 -22.88
CA PRO A 144 -13.13 19.66 -23.59
C PRO A 144 -13.42 21.03 -22.98
N ALA A 145 -13.23 21.23 -21.67
CA ALA A 145 -13.42 22.53 -21.03
C ALA A 145 -12.26 23.51 -21.33
N ILE A 146 -11.03 23.00 -21.45
CA ILE A 146 -9.81 23.82 -21.55
C ILE A 146 -9.37 24.02 -23.02
N LEU A 147 -9.37 22.96 -23.83
CA LEU A 147 -8.84 22.99 -25.19
C LEU A 147 -9.51 24.00 -26.15
N PRO A 148 -10.83 24.33 -26.04
CA PRO A 148 -11.43 25.35 -26.90
C PRO A 148 -10.82 26.74 -26.73
N ASN A 149 -10.46 27.13 -25.51
CA ASN A 149 -9.83 28.43 -25.23
C ASN A 149 -8.39 28.45 -25.75
N LEU A 150 -7.67 27.34 -25.61
CA LEU A 150 -6.33 27.18 -26.16
C LEU A 150 -6.32 27.38 -27.69
N LYS A 151 -7.35 26.90 -28.41
CA LYS A 151 -7.47 27.10 -29.86
C LYS A 151 -7.48 28.57 -30.26
N GLN A 152 -8.12 29.44 -29.48
CA GLN A 152 -8.13 30.88 -29.74
C GLN A 152 -6.74 31.50 -29.48
N GLN A 153 -6.08 31.09 -28.40
CA GLN A 153 -4.73 31.56 -28.04
C GLN A 153 -3.67 31.12 -29.07
N LEU A 154 -3.86 29.98 -29.73
CA LEU A 154 -2.95 29.47 -30.77
C LEU A 154 -3.11 30.16 -32.14
N ALA A 155 -4.04 31.11 -32.30
CA ALA A 155 -4.32 31.73 -33.60
C ALA A 155 -3.13 32.55 -34.14
N GLU A 156 -2.42 33.28 -33.28
CA GLU A 156 -1.24 34.06 -33.65
C GLU A 156 -0.08 33.16 -34.09
N LEU A 157 0.17 32.08 -33.35
CA LEU A 157 1.16 31.08 -33.73
C LEU A 157 0.78 30.42 -35.06
N ALA A 158 -0.50 30.14 -35.31
CA ALA A 158 -0.94 29.58 -36.59
C ALA A 158 -0.69 30.56 -37.76
N ALA A 159 -0.89 31.88 -37.55
CA ALA A 159 -0.57 32.90 -38.54
C ALA A 159 0.94 32.98 -38.81
N LEU A 160 1.75 32.98 -37.76
CA LEU A 160 3.22 32.96 -37.86
C LEU A 160 3.73 31.68 -38.55
N THR A 161 3.10 30.54 -38.26
CA THR A 161 3.42 29.25 -38.92
C THR A 161 3.14 29.31 -40.41
N ARG A 162 2.01 29.90 -40.84
CA ARG A 162 1.71 30.11 -42.26
C ARG A 162 2.74 31.01 -42.93
N ALA A 163 3.12 32.12 -42.28
CA ALA A 163 4.15 33.03 -42.80
C ALA A 163 5.51 32.33 -42.94
N LYS A 164 5.92 31.54 -41.94
CA LYS A 164 7.17 30.77 -41.99
C LYS A 164 7.12 29.67 -43.05
N GLY A 165 5.94 29.10 -43.31
CA GLY A 165 5.70 28.12 -44.36
C GLY A 165 6.02 28.60 -45.76
N CYS A 166 5.98 29.91 -46.01
CA CYS A 166 6.39 30.50 -47.28
C CYS A 166 7.91 30.38 -47.55
N ILE A 167 8.73 30.17 -46.51
CA ILE A 167 10.20 30.11 -46.61
C ILE A 167 10.69 28.67 -46.61
N ILE A 168 10.17 27.86 -45.68
CA ILE A 168 10.70 26.51 -45.39
C ILE A 168 9.70 25.39 -45.72
N GLY A 169 8.59 25.72 -46.37
CA GLY A 169 7.47 24.81 -46.63
C GLY A 169 6.58 24.56 -45.41
N MET A 170 5.32 24.20 -45.64
CA MET A 170 4.32 24.03 -44.57
C MET A 170 4.64 22.90 -43.60
N GLU A 171 5.24 21.80 -44.05
CA GLU A 171 5.67 20.73 -43.15
C GLU A 171 6.82 21.16 -42.23
N GLY A 172 7.81 21.88 -42.79
CA GLY A 172 8.93 22.42 -42.02
C GLY A 172 8.47 23.45 -40.98
N ALA A 173 7.56 24.33 -41.39
CA ALA A 173 6.95 25.31 -40.49
C ALA A 173 6.10 24.66 -39.40
N ARG A 174 5.32 23.60 -39.71
CA ARG A 174 4.56 22.86 -38.70
C ARG A 174 5.46 22.19 -37.67
N ARG A 175 6.56 21.54 -38.09
CA ARG A 175 7.53 20.95 -37.17
C ARG A 175 8.16 22.01 -36.28
N TRP A 176 8.55 23.14 -36.85
CA TRP A 176 9.06 24.27 -36.08
C TRP A 176 8.06 24.75 -35.03
N ALA A 177 6.81 25.01 -35.41
CA ALA A 177 5.79 25.49 -34.48
C ALA A 177 5.49 24.51 -33.35
N LEU A 178 5.49 23.20 -33.63
CA LEU A 178 5.35 22.16 -32.60
C LEU A 178 6.54 22.14 -31.64
N ASN A 179 7.76 22.39 -32.11
CA ASN A 179 8.93 22.49 -31.24
C ASN A 179 8.86 23.70 -30.31
N GLU A 180 8.46 24.88 -30.83
CA GLU A 180 8.29 26.08 -30.01
C GLU A 180 7.18 25.89 -28.96
N LEU A 181 6.05 25.29 -29.35
CA LEU A 181 4.98 24.93 -28.41
C LEU A 181 5.46 23.95 -27.35
N GLY A 182 6.23 22.94 -27.75
CA GLY A 182 6.83 21.99 -26.82
C GLY A 182 7.79 22.66 -25.83
N SER A 183 8.57 23.63 -26.28
CA SER A 183 9.47 24.41 -25.42
C SER A 183 8.68 25.27 -24.43
N ALA A 184 7.70 26.03 -24.91
CA ALA A 184 6.85 26.88 -24.08
C ALA A 184 6.06 26.06 -23.05
N LEU A 185 5.53 24.89 -23.43
CA LEU A 185 4.86 23.98 -22.51
C LEU A 185 5.82 23.46 -21.44
N LYS A 186 7.04 23.08 -21.82
CA LYS A 186 8.07 22.63 -20.88
C LYS A 186 8.45 23.74 -19.89
N GLU A 187 8.57 24.98 -20.34
CA GLU A 187 8.82 26.13 -19.46
C GLU A 187 7.65 26.34 -18.50
N ALA A 188 6.41 26.30 -18.99
CA ALA A 188 5.22 26.43 -18.16
C ALA A 188 5.10 25.32 -17.11
N MET A 189 5.43 24.08 -17.46
CA MET A 189 5.44 22.94 -16.53
C MET A 189 6.49 23.05 -15.41
N ASN A 190 7.60 23.74 -15.67
CA ASN A 190 8.67 23.96 -14.69
C ASN A 190 8.50 25.26 -13.88
N GLY A 191 7.53 26.10 -14.26
CA GLY A 191 7.21 27.34 -13.57
C GLY A 191 6.38 27.13 -12.29
N GLU A 192 5.73 28.20 -11.84
CA GLU A 192 4.84 28.14 -10.66
C GLU A 192 3.65 27.21 -10.90
N GLN A 193 3.32 26.39 -9.90
CA GLN A 193 2.17 25.49 -9.99
C GLN A 193 0.87 26.29 -10.00
N VAL A 194 0.16 26.22 -11.12
CA VAL A 194 -1.19 26.76 -11.26
C VAL A 194 -2.21 25.68 -10.90
N VAL A 195 -3.19 26.02 -10.06
CA VAL A 195 -4.30 25.12 -9.75
C VAL A 195 -5.17 24.97 -10.99
N LEU A 196 -5.35 23.72 -11.44
CA LEU A 196 -6.25 23.42 -12.56
C LEU A 196 -7.70 23.42 -12.06
N GLU A 197 -8.49 24.41 -12.48
CA GLU A 197 -9.91 24.51 -12.11
C GLU A 197 -10.70 23.30 -12.65
N GLY A 198 -11.54 22.72 -11.78
CA GLY A 198 -12.32 21.52 -12.10
C GLY A 198 -11.54 20.20 -12.02
N ASP A 199 -10.28 20.22 -11.60
CA ASP A 199 -9.51 19.00 -11.35
C ASP A 199 -9.93 18.30 -10.05
N SER A 200 -9.62 16.99 -9.94
CA SER A 200 -9.86 16.17 -8.74
C SER A 200 -8.56 15.96 -7.97
N PRO A 201 -8.23 16.81 -6.97
CA PRO A 201 -7.03 16.62 -6.14
C PRO A 201 -7.06 15.30 -5.37
N ALA A 202 -8.25 14.81 -5.00
CA ALA A 202 -8.42 13.55 -4.30
C ALA A 202 -8.02 12.35 -5.17
N ALA A 203 -8.33 12.37 -6.47
CA ALA A 203 -7.88 11.34 -7.42
C ALA A 203 -6.35 11.35 -7.57
N ARG A 204 -5.72 12.53 -7.72
CA ARG A 204 -4.25 12.63 -7.76
C ARG A 204 -3.62 12.11 -6.47
N GLN A 205 -4.16 12.48 -5.32
CA GLN A 205 -3.67 12.00 -4.04
C GLN A 205 -3.78 10.47 -3.93
N ALA A 206 -4.91 9.88 -4.34
CA ALA A 206 -5.09 8.43 -4.35
C ALA A 206 -4.04 7.71 -5.23
N LEU A 207 -3.69 8.29 -6.39
CA LEU A 207 -2.70 7.72 -7.30
C LEU A 207 -1.24 7.88 -6.81
N LEU A 208 -0.96 8.93 -6.03
CA LEU A 208 0.36 9.16 -5.44
C LEU A 208 0.57 8.40 -4.11
N THR A 209 -0.53 8.01 -3.44
CA THR A 209 -0.47 7.34 -2.15
C THR A 209 0.17 5.96 -2.29
N SER A 210 1.19 5.70 -1.46
CA SER A 210 1.83 4.37 -1.40
C SER A 210 0.83 3.33 -0.94
N THR A 211 0.67 2.28 -1.73
CA THR A 211 -0.19 1.14 -1.39
C THR A 211 0.59 -0.02 -0.78
N ARG A 212 1.90 0.11 -0.60
CA ARG A 212 2.75 -0.95 -0.06
C ARG A 212 2.80 -0.89 1.47
N PRO A 213 2.43 -1.96 2.19
CA PRO A 213 2.51 -2.03 3.64
C PRO A 213 3.96 -2.19 4.10
N GLN A 214 4.23 -1.83 5.35
CA GLN A 214 5.54 -2.00 5.97
C GLN A 214 5.84 -3.48 6.21
N CYS A 215 4.84 -4.26 6.60
CA CYS A 215 4.93 -5.71 6.77
C CYS A 215 4.78 -6.47 5.45
N ALA A 216 5.39 -5.96 4.37
CA ALA A 216 5.34 -6.58 3.04
C ALA A 216 6.00 -7.98 3.01
N ASP A 217 6.82 -8.31 3.99
CA ASP A 217 7.38 -9.65 4.17
C ASP A 217 6.30 -10.68 4.57
N VAL A 218 5.24 -10.27 5.26
CA VAL A 218 4.09 -11.13 5.59
C VAL A 218 3.31 -11.51 4.32
N LEU A 219 3.26 -10.62 3.34
CA LEU A 219 2.66 -10.91 2.03
C LEU A 219 3.37 -12.06 1.32
N ALA A 220 4.66 -12.29 1.60
CA ALA A 220 5.44 -13.37 1.00
C ALA A 220 4.90 -14.77 1.36
N LEU A 221 4.15 -14.88 2.46
CA LEU A 221 3.44 -16.10 2.86
C LEU A 221 2.27 -16.41 1.92
N CYS A 222 1.82 -15.44 1.13
CA CYS A 222 0.64 -15.54 0.26
C CYS A 222 0.95 -15.35 -1.23
N ASP A 223 2.21 -15.27 -1.66
CA ASP A 223 2.59 -14.94 -3.05
C ASP A 223 2.05 -15.88 -4.13
N SER A 224 1.75 -17.13 -3.78
CA SER A 224 1.27 -18.12 -4.74
C SER A 224 -0.02 -18.79 -4.24
N PRO A 225 -0.88 -19.29 -5.16
CA PRO A 225 -2.06 -20.05 -4.78
C PRO A 225 -1.72 -21.25 -3.87
N GLY A 226 -0.62 -21.95 -4.14
CA GLY A 226 -0.16 -23.07 -3.32
C GLY A 226 0.24 -22.64 -1.91
N LYS A 227 1.01 -21.56 -1.77
CA LYS A 227 1.38 -21.01 -0.46
C LYS A 227 0.14 -20.61 0.35
N ARG A 228 -0.85 -19.98 -0.30
CA ARG A 228 -2.12 -19.62 0.34
C ARG A 228 -2.90 -20.83 0.84
N GLN A 229 -2.97 -21.91 0.04
CA GLN A 229 -3.62 -23.15 0.47
C GLN A 229 -2.88 -23.82 1.63
N CYS A 230 -1.54 -23.85 1.60
CA CYS A 230 -0.75 -24.38 2.72
C CYS A 230 -1.01 -23.56 3.99
N LEU A 231 -0.96 -22.24 3.90
CA LEU A 231 -1.22 -21.35 5.02
C LEU A 231 -2.63 -21.52 5.58
N GLN A 232 -3.65 -21.67 4.73
CA GLN A 232 -5.02 -21.95 5.20
C GLN A 232 -5.09 -23.25 6.00
N ARG A 233 -4.44 -24.32 5.54
CA ARG A 233 -4.37 -25.60 6.28
C ARG A 233 -3.64 -25.45 7.61
N GLU A 234 -2.48 -24.78 7.62
CA GLU A 234 -1.72 -24.50 8.85
C GLU A 234 -2.51 -23.68 9.87
N LEU A 235 -3.51 -22.91 9.44
CA LEU A 235 -4.36 -22.11 10.32
C LEU A 235 -5.62 -22.84 10.80
N GLU A 236 -5.99 -23.94 10.13
CA GLU A 236 -7.11 -24.82 10.48
C GLU A 236 -6.71 -25.93 11.46
N GLU A 237 -5.41 -26.27 11.52
CA GLU A 237 -4.77 -27.18 12.49
C GLU A 237 -4.53 -26.52 13.86
#